data_AF-A0A953Q2I5-F1
#
_entry.id   AF-A0A953Q2I5-F1
#
_cell.length_a   1.000
_cell.length_b   1.000
_cell.length_c   1.000
_cell.angle_alpha   90.00
_cell.angle_beta   90.00
_cell.angle_gamma   90.00
#
_symmetry.space_group_name_H-M   'P 1'
#
loop_
_entity.id
_entity.type
_entity.pdbx_description
1 polymer ?
#
loop_
_entity_poly.entity_id
_entity_poly.type
_entity_poly.pdbx_seq_one_letter_code
_entity_poly.pdbx_strand_id
1 'polypeptide(L)'
;MDPQLVCYSWMTGISEVAQIVFVRKRLVEIQYLRTTISEEQQQEFGRLVENTIRRIESAEFLPHSGIRFPQNPCSTCPYVGLCLGKQKMVEAALLRRPGAENLGWIDELAY
;
A
#
# COMPACT_ATOMS: atom_id res chain seq x y z
N MET A 1 -0.13 -10.47 -10.87
CA MET A 1 1.07 -9.72 -11.29
C MET A 1 1.28 -8.59 -10.29
N ASP A 2 2.51 -8.13 -10.06
CA ASP A 2 2.77 -7.05 -9.10
C ASP A 2 2.05 -5.76 -9.53
N PRO A 3 1.16 -5.18 -8.72
CA PRO A 3 0.41 -3.97 -9.07
C PRO A 3 1.31 -2.77 -9.41
N GLN A 4 2.53 -2.71 -8.87
CA GLN A 4 3.47 -1.63 -9.17
C GLN A 4 3.92 -1.65 -10.64
N LEU A 5 4.14 -2.85 -11.21
CA LEU A 5 4.53 -2.98 -12.61
C LEU A 5 3.43 -2.49 -13.56
N VAL A 6 2.19 -2.86 -13.27
CA VAL A 6 1.03 -2.42 -14.07
C VAL A 6 0.83 -0.91 -13.94
N CYS A 7 1.04 -0.36 -12.74
CA CYS A 7 0.98 1.09 -12.49
C CYS A 7 2.00 1.86 -13.34
N TYR A 8 3.28 1.46 -13.31
CA TYR A 8 4.30 2.12 -14.13
C TYR A 8 4.02 1.99 -15.62
N SER A 9 3.56 0.82 -16.06
CA SER A 9 3.17 0.61 -17.46
C SER A 9 2.02 1.54 -17.86
N TRP A 10 0.97 1.64 -17.04
CA TRP A 10 -0.18 2.51 -17.29
C TRP A 10 0.20 3.99 -17.32
N MET A 11 1.04 4.45 -16.38
CA MET A 11 1.47 5.86 -16.33
C MET A 11 2.36 6.27 -17.50
N THR A 12 3.19 5.34 -18.01
CA THR A 12 4.19 5.65 -19.04
C THR A 12 3.78 5.24 -20.45
N GLY A 13 2.77 4.38 -20.58
CA GLY A 13 2.40 3.73 -21.85
C GLY A 13 3.38 2.64 -22.30
N ILE A 14 4.43 2.35 -21.53
CA ILE A 14 5.44 1.33 -21.90
C ILE A 14 4.92 -0.04 -21.47
N SER A 15 4.69 -0.95 -22.42
CA SER A 15 4.20 -2.31 -22.15
C SER A 15 5.28 -3.24 -21.61
N GLU A 16 6.54 -3.04 -21.99
CA GLU A 16 7.67 -3.85 -21.53
C GLU A 16 8.21 -3.32 -20.20
N VAL A 17 8.01 -4.09 -19.14
CA VAL A 17 8.40 -3.70 -17.77
C VAL A 17 9.27 -4.76 -17.14
N ALA A 18 10.04 -4.36 -16.13
CA ALA A 18 10.84 -5.28 -15.35
C ALA A 18 10.82 -4.92 -13.86
N GLN A 19 10.84 -5.94 -13.01
CA GLN A 19 11.00 -5.81 -11.56
C GLN A 19 12.40 -6.24 -11.15
N ILE A 20 13.04 -5.43 -10.31
CA ILE A 20 14.26 -5.82 -9.60
C ILE A 20 13.83 -6.55 -8.33
N VAL A 21 14.18 -7.83 -8.25
CA VAL A 21 13.81 -8.70 -7.13
C VAL A 21 15.07 -9.05 -6.34
N PHE A 22 15.03 -8.73 -5.05
CA PHE A 22 16.06 -9.15 -4.09
C PHE A 22 15.67 -10.50 -3.50
N VAL A 23 16.37 -11.56 -3.88
CA VAL A 23 16.06 -12.90 -3.37
C VAL A 23 16.86 -13.15 -2.09
N ARG A 24 16.14 -13.33 -0.98
CA ARG A 24 16.75 -13.62 0.32
C ARG A 24 17.21 -15.08 0.38
N LYS A 25 18.45 -15.32 -0.03
CA LYS A 25 19.19 -16.59 0.15
C LYS A 25 20.39 -16.35 1.09
N ARG A 26 21.17 -17.41 1.37
CA ARG A 26 22.42 -17.32 2.16
C ARG A 26 23.41 -16.29 1.58
N LEU A 27 23.41 -16.14 0.25
CA LEU A 27 24.08 -15.05 -0.47
C LEU A 27 23.00 -14.23 -1.16
N VAL A 28 23.06 -12.90 -1.04
CA VAL A 28 22.11 -12.00 -1.70
C VAL A 28 22.28 -12.10 -3.21
N GLU A 29 21.16 -12.27 -3.90
CA GLU A 29 21.11 -12.36 -5.36
C GLU A 29 20.09 -11.33 -5.88
N ILE A 30 20.48 -10.60 -6.93
CA ILE A 30 19.60 -9.66 -7.63
C ILE A 30 19.09 -10.36 -8.89
N GLN A 31 17.77 -10.42 -9.04
CA GLN A 31 17.11 -10.97 -10.22
C GLN A 31 16.28 -9.91 -10.93
N TYR A 32 16.19 -10.01 -12.26
CA TYR A 32 15.36 -9.14 -13.08
C TYR A 32 14.23 -9.96 -13.66
N LEU A 33 13.00 -9.70 -13.22
CA LEU A 33 11.80 -10.32 -13.75
C LEU A 33 11.20 -9.40 -14.81
N ARG A 34 11.36 -9.74 -16.08
CA ARG A 34 10.75 -9.01 -17.21
C ARG A 34 9.38 -9.59 -17.54
N THR A 35 8.44 -8.72 -17.87
CA THR A 35 7.12 -9.10 -18.37
C THR A 35 6.60 -8.04 -19.34
N THR A 36 5.59 -8.40 -20.13
CA THR A 36 4.85 -7.47 -20.97
C THR A 36 3.45 -7.29 -20.40
N ILE A 37 3.02 -6.05 -20.22
CA ILE A 37 1.67 -5.68 -19.78
C ILE A 37 0.81 -5.43 -21.02
N SER A 38 -0.38 -6.05 -21.07
CA SER A 38 -1.32 -5.83 -22.16
C SER A 38 -2.10 -4.52 -21.98
N GLU A 39 -2.64 -4.00 -23.08
CA GLU A 39 -3.55 -2.84 -23.04
C GLU A 39 -4.77 -3.12 -22.15
N GLU A 40 -5.31 -4.34 -22.18
CA GLU A 40 -6.43 -4.74 -21.32
C GLU A 40 -6.07 -4.61 -19.83
N GLN A 41 -4.87 -5.05 -19.44
CA GLN A 41 -4.38 -4.92 -18.07
C GLN A 41 -4.22 -3.44 -17.66
N GLN A 42 -3.73 -2.60 -18.57
CA GLN A 42 -3.64 -1.15 -18.33
C GLN A 42 -5.03 -0.53 -18.16
N GLN A 43 -6.01 -0.91 -18.99
CA GLN A 43 -7.39 -0.41 -18.89
C GLN A 43 -8.07 -0.86 -17.60
N GLU A 44 -7.92 -2.13 -17.21
CA GLU A 44 -8.44 -2.66 -15.96
C GLU A 44 -7.84 -1.91 -14.76
N PHE A 45 -6.53 -1.67 -14.78
CA PHE A 45 -5.85 -0.90 -13.75
C PHE A 45 -6.35 0.55 -13.68
N GLY A 46 -6.55 1.20 -14.85
CA GLY A 46 -7.14 2.54 -14.91
C GLY A 46 -8.51 2.61 -14.23
N ARG A 47 -9.40 1.64 -14.48
CA ARG A 47 -10.71 1.56 -13.80
C ARG A 47 -10.56 1.38 -12.29
N LEU A 48 -9.59 0.59 -11.83
CA LEU A 48 -9.31 0.42 -10.41
C LEU A 48 -8.84 1.73 -9.77
N VAL A 49 -7.97 2.48 -10.47
CA VAL A 49 -7.52 3.81 -10.03
C VAL A 49 -8.69 4.78 -9.94
N GLU A 50 -9.52 4.88 -10.97
CA GLU A 50 -10.71 5.76 -10.98
C GLU A 50 -11.68 5.45 -9.84
N ASN A 51 -11.92 4.16 -9.56
CA ASN A 51 -12.75 3.73 -8.43
C ASN A 51 -12.11 4.12 -7.09
N THR A 52 -10.78 3.99 -6.99
CA THR A 52 -10.04 4.35 -5.77
C THR A 52 -10.07 5.85 -5.53
N ILE A 53 -9.90 6.67 -6.57
CA ILE A 53 -10.01 8.14 -6.50
C ILE A 53 -11.39 8.51 -5.97
N ARG A 54 -12.47 7.99 -6.59
CA ARG A 54 -13.84 8.29 -6.17
C ARG A 54 -14.09 7.96 -4.69
N ARG A 55 -13.55 6.84 -4.21
CA ARG A 55 -13.66 6.46 -2.78
C ARG A 55 -12.91 7.39 -1.85
N ILE A 56 -11.74 7.88 -2.27
CA ILE A 56 -10.98 8.88 -1.49
C ILE A 56 -11.75 10.19 -1.44
N GLU A 57 -12.26 10.65 -2.57
CA GLU A 57 -13.04 11.89 -2.69
C GLU A 57 -14.35 11.83 -1.89
N SER A 58 -14.99 10.65 -1.81
CA SER A 58 -16.19 10.43 -0.98
C SER A 58 -15.89 10.09 0.48
N ALA A 59 -14.62 10.08 0.89
CA ALA A 59 -14.16 9.69 2.22
C ALA A 59 -14.59 8.27 2.66
N GLU A 60 -14.74 7.34 1.71
CA GLU A 60 -15.12 5.94 1.94
C GLU A 60 -13.93 5.06 2.32
N PHE A 61 -13.42 5.27 3.54
CA PHE A 61 -12.34 4.48 4.14
C PHE A 61 -12.85 3.21 4.81
N LEU A 62 -13.39 2.30 4.01
CA LEU A 62 -13.92 1.04 4.50
C LEU A 62 -12.81 0.16 5.12
N PRO A 63 -13.05 -0.43 6.31
CA PRO A 63 -12.17 -1.45 6.86
C PRO A 63 -12.02 -2.58 5.85
N HIS A 64 -10.77 -2.98 5.58
CA HIS A 64 -10.55 -4.15 4.75
C HIS A 64 -10.95 -5.40 5.56
N SER A 65 -11.94 -6.14 5.07
CA SER A 65 -12.23 -7.47 5.58
C SER A 65 -11.23 -8.46 4.99
N GLY A 66 -10.52 -9.20 5.84
CA GLY A 66 -9.80 -10.38 5.40
C GLY A 66 -8.42 -10.51 6.02
N ILE A 67 -8.35 -11.37 7.03
CA ILE A 67 -7.18 -12.22 7.22
C ILE A 67 -6.94 -12.92 5.87
N ARG A 68 -5.92 -12.49 5.13
CA ARG A 68 -5.51 -13.17 3.89
C ARG A 68 -4.45 -14.18 4.26
N PHE A 69 -4.69 -15.46 3.97
CA PHE A 69 -3.63 -16.46 4.05
C PHE A 69 -2.74 -16.32 2.79
N PRO A 70 -1.40 -16.40 2.88
CA PRO A 70 -0.58 -16.66 4.07
C PRO A 70 -0.16 -15.39 4.84
N GLN A 71 -0.36 -14.19 4.29
CA GLN A 71 0.09 -12.92 4.88
C GLN A 71 -1.10 -12.13 5.42
N ASN A 72 -1.21 -12.01 6.74
CA ASN A 72 -2.20 -11.15 7.39
C ASN A 72 -1.65 -9.71 7.51
N PRO A 73 -2.02 -8.78 6.60
CA PRO A 73 -1.46 -7.43 6.60
C PRO A 73 -1.83 -6.64 7.85
N CYS A 74 -2.90 -7.02 8.57
CA CYS A 74 -3.29 -6.36 9.81
C CYS A 74 -2.29 -6.60 10.95
N SER A 75 -1.47 -7.66 10.88
CA SER A 75 -0.49 -7.99 11.93
C SER A 75 0.66 -6.98 12.05
N THR A 76 0.99 -6.29 10.96
CA THR A 76 2.03 -5.27 10.88
C THR A 76 1.47 -3.90 10.50
N CYS A 77 0.15 -3.71 10.51
CA CYS A 77 -0.47 -2.47 10.08
C CYS A 77 -0.45 -1.44 11.22
N PRO A 78 0.17 -0.27 11.04
CA PRO A 78 0.20 0.76 12.09
C PRO A 78 -1.20 1.34 12.37
N TYR A 79 -2.10 1.30 11.39
CA TYR A 79 -3.48 1.81 11.52
C TYR A 79 -4.46 0.78 12.10
N VAL A 80 -4.02 -0.43 12.51
CA VAL A 80 -4.93 -1.49 12.97
C VAL A 80 -5.79 -1.07 14.17
N GLY A 81 -5.25 -0.21 15.05
CA GLY A 81 -6.00 0.37 16.16
C GLY A 81 -7.18 1.22 15.69
N LEU A 82 -6.99 2.03 14.65
CA LEU A 82 -8.03 2.85 14.03
C LEU A 82 -9.07 1.96 13.33
N CYS A 83 -8.63 0.98 12.54
CA CYS A 83 -9.53 0.06 11.85
C CYS A 83 -10.43 -0.75 12.79
N LEU A 84 -9.93 -1.10 13.98
CA LEU A 84 -10.68 -1.86 14.99
C LEU A 84 -11.40 -0.98 16.03
N GLY A 85 -11.27 0.35 15.96
CA GLY A 85 -11.81 1.27 16.97
C GLY A 85 -11.18 1.10 18.37
N LYS A 86 -9.94 0.63 18.45
CA LYS A 86 -9.23 0.35 19.71
C LYS A 86 -8.30 1.52 20.09
N GLN A 87 -8.85 2.51 20.78
CA GLN A 87 -8.13 3.75 21.11
C GLN A 87 -6.80 3.55 21.85
N LYS A 88 -6.74 2.59 22.80
CA LYS A 88 -5.49 2.28 23.52
C LYS A 88 -4.34 1.86 22.59
N MET A 89 -4.65 1.18 21.50
CA MET A 89 -3.63 0.79 20.51
C MET A 89 -3.17 1.98 19.68
N VAL A 90 -4.08 2.90 19.37
CA VAL A 90 -3.78 4.14 18.65
C VAL A 90 -2.86 5.01 19.50
N GLU A 91 -3.20 5.25 20.76
CA GLU A 91 -2.42 6.06 21.69
C GLU A 91 -1.01 5.48 21.92
N ALA A 92 -0.88 4.16 22.00
CA ALA A 92 0.41 3.50 22.20
C ALA A 92 1.34 3.61 20.97
N ALA A 93 0.79 3.74 19.77
CA ALA A 93 1.55 3.86 18.52
C ALA A 93 1.71 5.32 18.06
N LEU A 94 1.13 6.29 18.77
CA LEU A 94 1.13 7.69 18.38
C LEU A 94 2.48 8.36 18.64
N LEU A 95 3.09 8.88 17.59
CA LEU A 95 4.28 9.71 17.62
C LEU A 95 3.87 11.19 17.62
N ARG A 96 4.09 11.87 18.74
CA ARG A 96 3.89 13.32 18.88
C ARG A 96 5.21 14.04 18.72
N ARG A 97 5.26 15.02 17.81
CA ARG A 97 6.48 15.81 17.60
C ARG A 97 6.70 16.78 18.77
N PRO A 98 7.90 16.83 19.38
CA PRO A 98 8.20 17.79 20.44
C PRO A 98 7.95 19.23 19.98
N GLY A 99 7.23 20.02 20.78
CA GLY A 99 6.86 21.40 20.45
C GLY A 99 5.65 21.56 19.52
N ALA A 100 5.01 20.46 19.11
CA ALA A 100 3.79 20.45 18.29
C ALA A 100 2.59 19.83 19.03
N GLU A 101 2.59 19.87 20.36
CA GLU A 101 1.61 19.19 21.23
C GLU A 101 0.15 19.62 20.97
N ASN A 102 -0.06 20.84 20.48
CA ASN A 102 -1.37 21.39 20.11
C ASN A 102 -1.70 21.21 18.61
N LEU A 103 -0.81 20.59 17.83
CA LEU A 103 -0.93 20.41 16.38
C LEU A 103 -1.18 18.94 16.04
N GLY A 104 -2.24 18.36 16.61
CA GLY A 104 -2.58 16.94 16.44
C GLY A 104 -2.83 16.48 14.99
N TRP A 105 -2.88 17.39 14.02
CA TRP A 105 -2.91 17.08 12.58
C TRP A 105 -1.53 16.64 12.02
N ILE A 106 -0.45 16.83 12.79
CA ILE A 106 0.92 16.38 12.47
C ILE A 106 1.25 15.05 13.20
N ASP A 107 0.36 14.56 14.06
CA ASP A 107 0.60 13.31 14.77
C ASP A 107 0.68 12.14 13.77
N GLU A 108 1.66 11.26 13.98
CA GLU A 108 1.93 10.11 13.10
C GLU A 108 1.76 8.81 13.90
N LEU A 109 1.45 7.70 13.21
CA LEU A 109 1.51 6.37 13.82
C LEU A 109 2.84 5.71 13.47
N ALA A 110 3.47 5.06 14.45
CA ALA A 110 4.73 4.35 14.27
C ALA A 110 4.57 3.16 13.31
N TYR A 111 5.36 3.15 12.23
CA TYR A 111 5.41 2.09 11.20
C TYR A 111 6.38 0.95 11.54
#